data_AF-A0A5Q4FB78-F1
#
_entry.id   AF-A0A5Q4FB78-F1
#
_cell.length_a   1.000
_cell.length_b   1.000
_cell.length_c   1.000
_cell.angle_alpha   90.00
_cell.angle_beta   90.00
_cell.angle_gamma   90.00
#
_symmetry.space_group_name_H-M   'P 1'
#
loop_
_entity.id
_entity.type
_entity.pdbx_description
1 polymer ?
#
loop_
_entity_poly.entity_id
_entity_poly.type
_entity_poly.pdbx_seq_one_letter_code
_entity_poly.pdbx_strand_id
1 'polypeptide(L)' 'TYTVRPNDNLSVIARSFNTTVQAIQSLNNLQSTRIYAGQTLRIPN' A
#
# COMPACT_ATOMS: atom_id res chain seq x y z
N THR A 1 -8.59 -5.64 -0.27
CA THR A 1 -7.86 -4.86 0.75
C THR A 1 -6.69 -5.69 1.23
N TYR A 2 -5.62 -5.07 1.72
CA TYR A 2 -4.38 -5.72 2.15
C TYR A 2 -3.95 -5.20 3.52
N THR A 3 -3.60 -6.10 4.45
CA THR A 3 -3.08 -5.72 5.76
C THR A 3 -1.56 -5.77 5.73
N VAL A 4 -0.93 -4.63 5.99
CA VAL A 4 0.52 -4.44 5.97
C VAL A 4 1.17 -5.34 7.02
N ARG A 5 2.17 -6.12 6.59
CA ARG A 5 2.93 -7.01 7.47
C ARG A 5 4.23 -6.33 7.94
N PRO A 6 4.84 -6.81 9.04
CA PRO A 6 6.17 -6.37 9.41
C PRO A 6 7.15 -6.55 8.24
N ASN A 7 7.96 -5.51 7.99
CA ASN A 7 8.92 -5.41 6.88
C ASN A 7 8.33 -5.19 5.47
N ASP A 8 7.01 -5.02 5.34
CA ASP A 8 6.43 -4.57 4.08
C ASP A 8 6.77 -3.10 3.78
N ASN A 9 6.86 -2.77 2.50
CA ASN A 9 6.90 -1.40 2.02
C ASN A 9 5.93 -1.22 0.85
N LEU A 10 5.50 0.02 0.63
CA LEU A 10 4.46 0.33 -0.36
C LEU A 10 4.86 -0.07 -1.78
N SER A 11 6.16 -0.04 -2.11
CA SER A 11 6.68 -0.43 -3.43
C SER A 11 6.57 -1.93 -3.68
N VAL A 12 6.87 -2.76 -2.69
CA VAL A 12 6.72 -4.22 -2.77
C VAL A 12 5.25 -4.58 -2.91
N ILE A 13 4.38 -3.99 -2.09
CA ILE A 13 2.93 -4.20 -2.17
C ILE A 13 2.42 -3.80 -3.56
N ALA A 14 2.76 -2.61 -4.05
CA ALA A 14 2.36 -2.14 -5.38
C ALA A 14 2.75 -3.14 -6.48
N ARG A 15 3.99 -3.63 -6.45
CA ARG A 15 4.48 -4.63 -7.41
C ARG A 15 3.73 -5.96 -7.30
N SER A 16 3.46 -6.45 -6.10
CA SER A 16 2.72 -7.70 -5.87
C SER A 16 1.29 -7.65 -6.42
N PHE A 17 0.69 -6.47 -6.47
CA PHE A 17 -0.66 -6.25 -6.98
C PHE A 17 -0.69 -5.62 -8.37
N ASN A 18 0.42 -5.64 -9.11
CA ASN A 18 0.53 -5.05 -10.46
C ASN A 18 -0.02 -3.62 -10.56
N THR A 19 0.19 -2.84 -9.51
CA THR A 19 -0.27 -1.45 -9.42
C THR A 19 0.90 -0.51 -9.08
N THR A 20 0.60 0.77 -8.88
CA THR A 20 1.62 1.77 -8.52
C THR A 20 1.45 2.25 -7.08
N VAL A 21 2.56 2.71 -6.50
CA VAL A 21 2.60 3.34 -5.18
C VAL A 21 1.61 4.51 -5.15
N GLN A 22 1.60 5.33 -6.20
CA GLN A 22 0.73 6.50 -6.34
C GLN A 22 -0.75 6.11 -6.37
N ALA A 23 -1.11 5.01 -7.06
CA ALA A 23 -2.48 4.53 -7.10
C ALA A 23 -2.95 4.05 -5.71
N ILE A 24 -2.10 3.32 -4.98
CA ILE A 24 -2.38 2.93 -3.59
C ILE A 24 -2.50 4.17 -2.70
N GLN A 25 -1.61 5.16 -2.83
CA GLN A 25 -1.67 6.37 -2.02
C GLN A 25 -2.95 7.16 -2.26
N SER A 26 -3.30 7.39 -3.52
CA SER A 26 -4.53 8.08 -3.92
C SER A 26 -5.76 7.36 -3.36
N LEU A 27 -5.83 6.03 -3.51
CA LEU A 27 -6.96 5.23 -3.05
C LEU A 27 -7.12 5.22 -1.52
N ASN A 28 -6.05 5.45 -0.78
CA ASN A 28 -6.02 5.44 0.69
C ASN A 28 -5.82 6.82 1.33
N ASN A 29 -5.84 7.90 0.53
CA ASN A 29 -5.55 9.27 0.99
C ASN A 29 -4.22 9.40 1.75
N LEU A 30 -3.21 8.61 1.35
CA LEU A 30 -1.88 8.66 1.99
C LEU A 30 -1.08 9.83 1.45
N GLN A 31 -0.68 10.74 2.36
CA GLN A 31 0.20 11.88 2.04
C GLN A 31 1.68 11.48 1.95
N SER A 32 2.04 10.28 2.40
CA SER A 32 3.40 9.75 2.44
C SER A 32 3.42 8.28 2.03
N THR A 33 4.61 7.76 1.72
CA THR A 33 4.84 6.33 1.45
C THR A 33 5.06 5.52 2.74
N ARG A 34 5.12 6.19 3.89
CA ARG A 34 5.25 5.53 5.20
C ARG A 34 3.96 4.77 5.54
N ILE A 35 4.11 3.49 5.81
CA ILE A 35 3.04 2.59 6.24
C ILE A 35 3.47 1.84 7.50
N TYR A 36 2.49 1.38 8.28
CA TYR A 36 2.73 0.70 9.54
C TYR A 36 2.19 -0.73 9.49
N ALA A 37 2.86 -1.67 10.15
CA ALA A 37 2.35 -3.03 10.29
C ALA A 37 0.97 -3.01 10.96
N GLY A 38 0.03 -3.81 10.45
CA GLY A 38 -1.38 -3.82 10.86
C GLY A 38 -2.25 -2.78 10.17
N GLN A 39 -1.68 -1.83 9.43
CA GLN A 39 -2.46 -0.88 8.62
C GLN A 39 -3.19 -1.63 7.50
N THR A 40 -4.46 -1.29 7.28
CA THR A 40 -5.24 -1.84 6.17
C THR A 40 -5.21 -0.86 4.99
N LEU A 41 -4.76 -1.35 3.84
CA LEU A 41 -4.71 -0.63 2.57
C LEU A 41 -5.78 -1.15 1.61
N ARG A 42 -6.49 -0.23 0.97
CA ARG A 42 -7.29 -0.50 -0.22
C ARG A 42 -6.34 -0.64 -1.40
N ILE A 43 -6.52 -1.69 -2.19
CA ILE A 43 -5.68 -1.97 -3.36
C ILE A 43 -6.56 -1.82 -4.60
N PRO A 44 -6.10 -1.11 -5.66
CA PRO A 44 -6.81 -1.05 -6.94
C PRO A 44 -6.94 -2.45 -7.56
N ASN A 45 -8.07 -2.72 -8.25
CA ASN A 45 -8.22 -3.92 -9.08
C ASN A 45 -7.37 -3.82 -10.35
#